data_AF-A0A850J2C4-F1
#
_entry.id   AF-A0A850J2C4-F1
#
_cell.length_a   1.000
_cell.length_b   1.000
_cell.length_c   1.000
_cell.angle_alpha   90.00
_cell.angle_beta   90.00
_cell.angle_gamma   90.00
#
_symmetry.space_group_name_H-M   'P 1'
#
loop_
_entity.id
_entity.type
_entity.pdbx_description
1 polymer ?
#
loop_
_entity_poly.entity_id
_entity_poly.type
_entity_poly.pdbx_seq_one_letter_code
_entity_poly.pdbx_strand_id
1 'polypeptide(L)'
;MTAVATDRPPDAALVVRRPARVRLLWLLATVAVLAAFMAASVAFGSRSVGWSDIWAALGGADDTLERAAVAKRIPRTLLAVVIGAALGLSGAVIQGVTRNPLADPGILGVNMGASLSVVTAVAGPIAFVGLIVPHACRLLVGVDHRWLLPFSALTGAALLTFADVAGRVVARPSDIEVGIVTALIGAPFFIHIVRRQKVREL
;
A
#
# COMPACT_ATOMS: atom_id res chain seq x y z
N MET A 1 -8.08 63.42 13.27
CA MET A 1 -6.84 62.62 13.19
C MET A 1 -7.01 61.39 14.07
N THR A 2 -7.59 60.32 13.52
CA THR A 2 -7.75 59.03 14.20
C THR A 2 -6.72 58.07 13.64
N ALA A 3 -5.73 57.71 14.47
CA ALA A 3 -4.70 56.75 14.11
C ALA A 3 -5.35 55.38 13.89
N VAL A 4 -5.27 54.87 12.66
CA VAL A 4 -5.65 53.50 12.34
C VAL A 4 -4.65 52.58 13.01
N ALA A 5 -5.11 51.85 14.03
CA ALA A 5 -4.36 50.74 14.60
C ALA A 5 -4.14 49.70 13.49
N THR A 6 -2.89 49.58 13.02
CA THR A 6 -2.50 48.48 12.14
C THR A 6 -2.57 47.20 12.96
N ASP A 7 -3.63 46.43 12.76
CA ASP A 7 -3.75 45.07 13.23
C ASP A 7 -2.54 44.28 12.70
N ARG A 8 -1.64 43.86 13.60
CA ARG A 8 -0.52 43.00 13.22
C ARG A 8 -1.15 41.69 12.71
N PRO A 9 -0.81 41.20 11.52
CA PRO A 9 -1.31 39.89 11.10
C PRO A 9 -0.89 38.86 12.16
N PRO A 10 -1.79 37.94 12.56
CA PRO A 10 -1.52 36.96 13.59
C PRO A 10 -0.32 36.12 13.16
N ASP A 11 0.72 36.18 13.98
CA ASP A 11 1.90 35.31 14.03
C ASP A 11 2.06 34.41 12.80
N ALA A 12 2.77 34.92 11.80
CA ALA A 12 3.43 34.09 10.81
C ALA A 12 4.17 32.99 11.56
N ALA A 13 3.63 31.76 11.50
CA ALA A 13 4.05 30.60 12.28
C ALA A 13 5.54 30.67 12.60
N LEU A 14 5.89 30.88 13.88
CA LEU A 14 7.27 31.05 14.33
C LEU A 14 8.12 29.89 13.78
N VAL A 15 8.86 30.13 12.70
CA VAL A 15 9.75 29.14 12.11
C VAL A 15 10.85 28.91 13.14
N VAL A 16 10.75 27.83 13.91
CA VAL A 16 11.72 27.48 14.94
C VAL A 16 13.04 27.09 14.27
N ARG A 17 13.91 28.08 14.04
CA ARG A 17 15.24 27.87 13.48
C ARG A 17 16.17 27.32 14.57
N ARG A 18 16.30 25.99 14.65
CA ARG A 18 17.29 25.35 15.53
C ARG A 18 18.72 25.51 14.99
N PRO A 19 19.74 25.72 15.86
CA PRO A 19 21.14 25.82 15.45
C PRO A 19 21.65 24.48 14.88
N ALA A 20 22.68 24.54 14.01
CA ALA A 20 23.18 23.37 13.28
C ALA A 20 23.61 22.21 14.19
N ARG A 21 24.24 22.51 15.34
CA ARG A 21 24.64 21.52 16.34
C ARG A 21 23.46 20.73 16.87
N VAL A 22 22.34 21.40 17.18
CA VAL A 22 21.13 20.74 17.68
C VAL A 22 20.51 19.86 16.60
N ARG A 23 20.50 20.29 15.32
CA ARG A 23 20.02 19.46 14.20
C ARG A 23 20.86 18.19 14.04
N LEU A 24 22.18 18.33 14.12
CA LEU A 24 23.09 17.19 14.05
C LEU A 24 22.87 16.21 15.21
N LEU A 25 22.70 16.72 16.44
CA LEU A 25 22.39 15.87 17.59
C LEU A 25 21.08 15.09 17.40
N TRP A 26 20.02 15.74 16.88
CA TRP A 26 18.76 15.05 16.58
C TRP A 26 18.89 14.00 15.48
N LEU A 27 19.70 14.27 14.46
CA LEU A 27 19.98 13.31 13.39
C LEU A 27 20.71 12.09 13.95
N LEU A 28 21.77 12.30 14.73
CA LEU A 28 22.52 11.23 15.37
C LEU A 28 21.65 10.41 16.33
N ALA A 29 20.81 11.08 17.13
CA ALA A 29 19.85 10.40 18.01
C ALA A 29 18.87 9.53 17.22
N THR A 30 18.32 10.03 16.11
CA THR A 30 17.42 9.25 15.24
C THR A 30 18.12 8.05 14.61
N VAL A 31 19.36 8.22 14.14
CA VAL A 31 20.16 7.12 13.59
C VAL A 31 20.45 6.06 14.65
N ALA A 32 20.80 6.48 15.87
CA ALA A 32 21.04 5.56 16.99
C ALA A 32 19.77 4.77 17.36
N VAL A 33 18.61 5.43 17.40
CA VAL A 33 17.31 4.79 17.64
C VAL A 33 16.98 3.79 16.53
N LEU A 34 17.20 4.15 15.27
CA LEU A 34 17.00 3.24 14.14
C LEU A 34 17.90 2.00 14.24
N ALA A 35 19.19 2.17 14.56
CA ALA A 35 20.12 1.06 14.75
C ALA A 35 19.68 0.14 15.91
N ALA A 36 19.21 0.72 17.02
CA ALA A 36 18.67 -0.04 18.14
C ALA A 36 17.43 -0.87 17.73
N PHE A 37 16.50 -0.29 16.96
CA PHE A 37 15.35 -1.03 16.45
C PHE A 37 15.71 -2.09 15.41
N MET A 38 16.73 -1.87 14.58
CA MET A 38 17.23 -2.91 13.68
C MET A 38 17.81 -4.09 14.47
N ALA A 39 18.62 -3.82 15.49
CA ALA A 39 19.15 -4.85 16.38
C ALA A 39 18.03 -5.61 17.10
N ALA A 40 17.05 -4.89 17.64
CA ALA A 40 15.88 -5.48 18.28
C ALA A 40 15.06 -6.34 17.29
N SER A 41 14.81 -5.87 16.06
CA SER A 41 14.08 -6.60 15.02
C SER A 41 14.75 -7.93 14.65
N VAL A 42 16.09 -7.97 14.67
CA VAL A 42 16.84 -9.20 14.41
C VAL A 42 16.84 -10.12 15.64
N ALA A 43 17.04 -9.56 16.83
CA ALA A 43 17.14 -10.31 18.09
C ALA A 43 15.79 -10.91 18.55
N PHE A 44 14.71 -10.13 18.47
CA PHE A 44 13.39 -10.52 18.96
C PHE A 44 12.53 -11.11 17.84
N GLY A 45 12.04 -12.33 18.05
CA GLY A 45 11.07 -12.99 17.19
C GLY A 45 10.42 -14.17 17.89
N SER A 46 9.67 -15.02 17.15
CA SER A 46 8.91 -16.14 17.72
C SER A 46 9.75 -17.21 18.44
N ARG A 47 11.09 -17.14 18.34
CA ARG A 47 12.05 -17.96 19.06
C ARG A 47 13.19 -17.11 19.60
N SER A 48 13.61 -17.41 20.82
CA SER A 48 14.86 -16.89 21.41
C SER A 48 16.02 -17.47 20.62
N VAL A 49 16.83 -16.61 20.02
CA VAL A 49 18.02 -17.01 19.26
C VAL A 49 19.25 -16.60 20.07
N GLY A 50 20.20 -17.51 20.24
CA GLY A 50 21.47 -17.21 20.90
C GLY A 50 22.32 -16.22 20.09
N TRP A 51 23.16 -15.44 20.78
CA TRP A 51 24.07 -14.48 20.13
C TRP A 51 25.01 -15.13 19.10
N SER A 52 25.39 -16.40 19.34
CA SER A 52 26.19 -17.23 18.42
C SER A 52 25.48 -17.50 17.10
N ASP A 53 24.18 -17.77 17.13
CA ASP A 53 23.40 -18.15 15.96
C ASP A 53 23.06 -16.94 15.08
N ILE A 54 23.01 -15.74 15.65
CA ILE A 54 22.91 -14.48 14.90
C ILE A 54 24.16 -14.27 14.05
N TRP A 55 25.35 -14.43 14.63
CA TRP A 55 26.62 -14.29 13.91
C TRP A 55 26.82 -15.38 12.86
N ALA A 56 26.44 -16.63 13.16
CA ALA A 56 26.50 -17.73 12.20
C ALA A 56 25.53 -17.55 11.02
N ALA A 57 24.30 -17.08 11.29
CA ALA A 57 23.32 -16.79 10.25
C ALA A 57 23.76 -15.62 9.33
N LEU A 58 24.41 -14.60 9.90
CA LEU A 58 25.02 -13.52 9.12
C LEU A 58 26.18 -14.01 8.24
N GLY A 59 26.89 -15.05 8.69
CA GLY A 59 27.92 -15.76 7.91
C GLY A 59 27.37 -16.69 6.82
N GLY A 60 26.05 -16.81 6.69
CA GLY A 60 25.39 -17.60 5.64
C GLY A 60 25.05 -19.04 6.02
N ALA A 61 25.20 -19.45 7.29
CA ALA A 61 24.78 -20.77 7.74
C ALA A 61 23.25 -20.82 8.01
N ASP A 62 22.54 -21.77 7.39
CA ASP A 62 21.08 -21.97 7.50
C ASP A 62 20.68 -23.39 7.95
N ASP A 63 21.65 -24.14 8.45
CA ASP A 63 21.58 -25.53 8.91
C ASP A 63 20.64 -25.79 10.09
N THR A 64 20.29 -24.76 10.87
CA THR A 64 19.34 -24.87 12.00
C THR A 64 18.13 -23.96 11.83
N LEU A 65 16.99 -24.38 12.39
CA LEU A 65 15.71 -23.65 12.29
C LEU A 65 15.78 -22.24 12.92
N GLU A 66 16.68 -22.02 13.89
CA GLU A 66 16.94 -20.71 14.50
C GLU A 66 17.70 -19.77 13.55
N ARG A 67 18.72 -20.29 12.85
CA ARG A 67 19.49 -19.52 11.85
C ARG A 67 18.65 -19.21 10.62
N ALA A 68 17.82 -20.16 10.16
CA ALA A 68 16.85 -19.92 9.10
C ALA A 68 15.85 -18.81 9.47
N ALA A 69 15.44 -18.71 10.75
CA ALA A 69 14.59 -17.62 11.22
C ALA A 69 15.31 -16.26 11.15
N VAL A 70 16.58 -16.18 11.57
CA VAL A 70 17.38 -14.95 11.46
C VAL A 70 17.58 -14.54 9.99
N ALA A 71 17.88 -15.50 9.11
CA ALA A 71 18.04 -15.27 7.68
C ALA A 71 16.78 -14.66 7.03
N LYS A 72 15.58 -14.96 7.53
CA LYS A 72 14.33 -14.33 7.09
C LYS A 72 14.05 -12.97 7.76
N ARG A 73 14.57 -12.71 8.97
CA ARG A 73 14.42 -11.43 9.69
C ARG A 73 15.24 -10.31 9.04
N ILE A 74 16.42 -10.62 8.50
CA ILE A 74 17.32 -9.61 7.89
C ILE A 74 16.65 -8.93 6.67
N PRO A 75 16.18 -9.65 5.63
CA PRO A 75 15.50 -9.04 4.49
C PRO A 75 14.27 -8.24 4.91
N ARG A 76 13.49 -8.74 5.89
CA ARG A 76 12.30 -8.06 6.40
C ARG A 76 12.67 -6.72 7.08
N THR A 77 13.73 -6.72 7.89
CA THR A 77 14.20 -5.51 8.59
C THR A 77 14.71 -4.47 7.58
N LEU A 78 15.50 -4.90 6.59
CA LEU A 78 15.98 -4.03 5.52
C LEU A 78 14.83 -3.43 4.72
N LEU A 79 13.83 -4.25 4.36
CA LEU A 79 12.65 -3.78 3.66
C LEU A 79 11.88 -2.72 4.47
N ALA A 80 11.72 -2.93 5.78
CA ALA A 80 11.08 -1.95 6.67
C ALA A 80 11.83 -0.62 6.72
N VAL A 81 13.16 -0.65 6.78
CA VAL A 81 14.01 0.57 6.75
C VAL A 81 13.83 1.32 5.43
N VAL A 82 13.90 0.62 4.30
CA VAL A 82 13.76 1.22 2.97
C VAL A 82 12.36 1.81 2.78
N ILE A 83 11.30 1.07 3.15
CA ILE A 83 9.92 1.55 3.06
C ILE A 83 9.73 2.79 3.96
N GLY A 84 10.18 2.72 5.22
CA GLY A 84 10.06 3.86 6.15
C GLY A 84 10.79 5.11 5.67
N ALA A 85 12.00 4.95 5.14
CA ALA A 85 12.76 6.06 4.56
C ALA A 85 12.05 6.64 3.33
N ALA A 86 11.56 5.79 2.43
CA ALA A 86 10.83 6.22 1.23
C ALA A 86 9.54 6.97 1.57
N LEU A 87 8.75 6.47 2.52
CA LEU A 87 7.53 7.14 3.00
C LEU A 87 7.83 8.49 3.64
N GLY A 88 8.86 8.56 4.50
CA GLY A 88 9.29 9.81 5.12
C GLY A 88 9.77 10.86 4.11
N LEU A 89 10.57 10.44 3.13
CA LEU A 89 11.02 11.31 2.03
C LEU A 89 9.87 11.77 1.15
N SER A 90 8.96 10.87 0.79
CA SER A 90 7.79 11.20 -0.02
C SER A 90 6.90 12.24 0.67
N GLY A 91 6.63 12.06 1.97
CA GLY A 91 5.91 13.03 2.80
C GLY A 91 6.60 14.39 2.86
N ALA A 92 7.90 14.42 3.15
CA ALA A 92 8.66 15.67 3.22
C ALA A 92 8.67 16.43 1.87
N VAL A 93 8.82 15.71 0.77
CA VAL A 93 8.80 16.28 -0.58
C VAL A 93 7.42 16.83 -0.92
N ILE A 94 6.34 16.07 -0.72
CA ILE A 94 5.00 16.54 -1.07
C ILE A 94 4.58 17.72 -0.22
N GLN A 95 4.88 17.71 1.09
CA GLN A 95 4.60 18.83 1.98
C GLN A 95 5.42 20.07 1.61
N GLY A 96 6.68 19.89 1.19
CA GLY A 96 7.55 20.97 0.72
C GLY A 96 7.09 21.60 -0.59
N VAL A 97 6.70 20.78 -1.58
CA VAL A 97 6.20 21.23 -2.89
C VAL A 97 4.84 21.92 -2.76
N THR A 98 3.93 21.34 -1.98
CA THR A 98 2.57 21.88 -1.80
C THR A 98 2.50 23.03 -0.78
N ARG A 99 3.57 23.22 0.02
CA ARG A 99 3.59 24.14 1.17
C ARG A 99 2.42 23.90 2.12
N ASN A 100 1.98 22.65 2.24
CA ASN A 100 0.88 22.23 3.09
C ASN A 100 1.34 21.07 3.98
N PRO A 101 1.40 21.24 5.32
CA PRO A 101 1.83 20.19 6.24
C PRO A 101 0.87 18.99 6.28
N LEU A 102 -0.36 19.14 5.78
CA LEU A 102 -1.35 18.06 5.69
C LEU A 102 -1.32 17.34 4.33
N ALA A 103 -0.42 17.71 3.43
CA ALA A 103 -0.31 17.03 2.14
C ALA A 103 0.21 15.59 2.32
N ASP A 104 -0.53 14.66 1.72
CA ASP A 104 -0.23 13.23 1.72
C ASP A 104 0.05 12.76 0.28
N PRO A 105 1.14 12.01 0.04
CA PRO A 105 1.47 11.54 -1.30
C PRO A 105 0.45 10.53 -1.85
N GLY A 106 -0.36 9.90 -1.01
CA GLY A 106 -1.41 8.96 -1.39
C GLY A 106 -2.55 9.59 -2.19
N ILE A 107 -2.78 10.90 -2.06
CA ILE A 107 -3.81 11.65 -2.84
C ILE A 107 -3.52 11.58 -4.35
N LEU A 108 -2.27 11.39 -4.76
CA LEU A 108 -1.88 11.24 -6.17
C LEU A 108 -2.19 9.84 -6.75
N GLY A 109 -2.86 8.97 -5.99
CA GLY A 109 -3.23 7.62 -6.42
C GLY A 109 -2.12 6.59 -6.26
N VAL A 110 -0.98 6.95 -5.66
CA VAL A 110 0.17 6.06 -5.45
C VAL A 110 -0.22 4.84 -4.61
N ASN A 111 -1.03 5.00 -3.56
CA ASN A 111 -1.49 3.89 -2.72
C ASN A 111 -2.40 2.92 -3.47
N MET A 112 -3.26 3.44 -4.36
CA MET A 112 -4.14 2.61 -5.18
C MET A 112 -3.33 1.82 -6.21
N GLY A 113 -2.35 2.45 -6.86
CA GLY A 113 -1.42 1.80 -7.79
C GLY A 113 -0.56 0.75 -7.10
N ALA A 114 0.02 1.05 -5.94
CA ALA A 114 0.82 0.10 -5.16
C ALA A 114 -0.03 -1.12 -4.72
N SER A 115 -1.26 -0.88 -4.27
CA SER A 115 -2.19 -1.96 -3.89
C SER A 115 -2.50 -2.87 -5.08
N LEU A 116 -2.75 -2.29 -6.26
CA LEU A 116 -2.95 -3.05 -7.49
C LEU A 116 -1.72 -3.89 -7.86
N SER A 117 -0.51 -3.32 -7.77
CA SER A 117 0.74 -4.03 -8.04
C SER A 117 0.95 -5.21 -7.09
N VAL A 118 0.67 -5.05 -5.80
CA VAL A 118 0.79 -6.14 -4.81
C VAL A 118 -0.21 -7.26 -5.11
N VAL A 119 -1.47 -6.92 -5.38
CA VAL A 119 -2.48 -7.92 -5.77
C VAL A 119 -2.06 -8.66 -7.03
N THR A 120 -1.55 -7.95 -8.04
CA THR A 120 -1.09 -8.56 -9.30
C THR A 120 0.13 -9.45 -9.10
N ALA A 121 1.07 -9.07 -8.22
CA ALA A 121 2.25 -9.89 -7.92
C ALA A 121 1.92 -11.19 -7.18
N VAL A 122 0.84 -11.20 -6.38
CA VAL A 122 0.43 -12.37 -5.58
C VAL A 122 -0.58 -13.25 -6.31
N ALA A 123 -1.56 -12.65 -6.98
CA ALA A 123 -2.70 -13.35 -7.57
C ALA A 123 -2.67 -13.38 -9.11
N GLY A 124 -1.69 -12.72 -9.74
CA GLY A 124 -1.61 -12.56 -11.19
C GLY A 124 -2.49 -11.43 -11.75
N PRO A 125 -2.43 -11.13 -13.05
CA PRO A 125 -3.28 -10.10 -13.69
C PRO A 125 -4.78 -10.41 -13.60
N ILE A 126 -5.51 -9.59 -12.84
CA ILE A 126 -6.97 -9.65 -12.74
C ILE A 126 -7.58 -8.57 -13.64
N ALA A 127 -8.38 -8.99 -14.62
CA ALA A 127 -9.05 -8.08 -15.56
C ALA A 127 -10.55 -7.94 -15.26
N PHE A 128 -11.15 -6.85 -15.73
CA PHE A 128 -12.59 -6.56 -15.75
C PHE A 128 -13.32 -6.38 -14.41
N VAL A 129 -12.87 -6.97 -13.30
CA VAL A 129 -13.55 -6.87 -11.99
C VAL A 129 -13.78 -5.41 -11.58
N GLY A 130 -12.73 -4.57 -11.66
CA GLY A 130 -12.81 -3.14 -11.31
C GLY A 130 -13.68 -2.30 -12.24
N LEU A 131 -14.04 -2.79 -13.43
CA LEU A 131 -14.95 -2.11 -14.36
C LEU A 131 -16.39 -2.60 -14.18
N ILE A 132 -16.57 -3.91 -14.06
CA ILE A 132 -17.87 -4.57 -14.07
C ILE A 132 -18.59 -4.42 -12.75
N VAL A 133 -17.89 -4.71 -11.65
CA VAL A 133 -18.48 -4.74 -10.33
C VAL A 133 -19.10 -3.40 -9.95
N PRO A 134 -18.37 -2.26 -10.00
CA PRO A 134 -18.97 -0.98 -9.66
C PRO A 134 -20.05 -0.55 -10.66
N HIS A 135 -19.96 -0.98 -11.93
CA HIS A 135 -21.01 -0.68 -12.91
C HIS A 135 -22.30 -1.47 -12.62
N ALA A 136 -22.21 -2.77 -12.37
CA ALA A 136 -23.34 -3.60 -11.97
C ALA A 136 -23.95 -3.11 -10.65
N CYS A 137 -23.11 -2.76 -9.66
CA CYS A 137 -23.60 -2.22 -8.38
C CYS A 137 -24.30 -0.87 -8.57
N ARG A 138 -23.84 0.00 -9.48
CA ARG A 138 -24.53 1.26 -9.82
C ARG A 138 -25.92 1.02 -10.41
N LEU A 139 -26.09 -0.05 -11.20
CA LEU A 139 -27.38 -0.40 -11.78
C LEU A 139 -28.36 -0.98 -10.73
N LEU A 140 -27.83 -1.63 -9.69
CA LEU A 140 -28.63 -2.29 -8.65
C LEU A 140 -28.99 -1.37 -7.47
N VAL A 141 -28.03 -0.58 -7.01
CA VAL A 141 -28.12 0.19 -5.75
C VAL A 141 -28.15 1.70 -6.00
N GLY A 142 -27.89 2.15 -7.22
CA GLY A 142 -27.80 3.56 -7.58
C GLY A 142 -26.40 4.15 -7.42
N VAL A 143 -26.30 5.48 -7.51
CA VAL A 143 -25.03 6.24 -7.55
C VAL A 143 -24.54 6.76 -6.19
N ASP A 144 -25.31 6.52 -5.13
CA ASP A 144 -24.98 6.96 -3.78
C ASP A 144 -23.75 6.21 -3.26
N HIS A 145 -22.62 6.92 -3.17
CA HIS A 145 -21.32 6.32 -2.83
C HIS A 145 -21.29 5.63 -1.46
N ARG A 146 -22.11 6.12 -0.51
CA ARG A 146 -22.27 5.51 0.82
C ARG A 146 -22.70 4.05 0.76
N TRP A 147 -23.54 3.70 -0.21
CA TRP A 147 -24.02 2.34 -0.43
C TRP A 147 -23.25 1.64 -1.56
N LEU A 148 -22.88 2.37 -2.60
CA LEU A 148 -22.16 1.80 -3.73
C LEU A 148 -20.81 1.20 -3.33
N LEU A 149 -20.06 1.84 -2.43
CA LEU A 149 -18.74 1.36 -1.99
C LEU A 149 -18.81 -0.01 -1.28
N PRO A 150 -19.60 -0.19 -0.20
CA PRO A 150 -19.69 -1.50 0.47
C PRO A 150 -20.27 -2.59 -0.45
N PHE A 151 -21.29 -2.26 -1.26
CA PHE A 151 -21.85 -3.22 -2.21
C PHE A 151 -20.86 -3.64 -3.29
N SER A 152 -20.07 -2.70 -3.83
CA SER A 152 -19.04 -3.01 -4.81
C SER A 152 -17.93 -3.87 -4.20
N ALA A 153 -17.52 -3.60 -2.96
CA ALA A 153 -16.53 -4.42 -2.26
C ALA A 153 -17.00 -5.87 -2.08
N LEU A 154 -18.23 -6.06 -1.59
CA LEU A 154 -18.81 -7.39 -1.38
C LEU A 154 -19.01 -8.16 -2.69
N THR A 155 -19.57 -7.49 -3.70
CA THR A 155 -19.82 -8.11 -5.01
C THR A 155 -18.51 -8.47 -5.71
N GLY A 156 -17.47 -7.64 -5.59
CA GLY A 156 -16.14 -7.94 -6.12
C GLY A 156 -15.47 -9.11 -5.41
N ALA A 157 -15.55 -9.17 -4.09
CA ALA A 157 -15.07 -10.30 -3.31
C ALA A 157 -15.77 -11.60 -3.70
N ALA A 158 -17.11 -11.58 -3.77
CA ALA A 158 -17.91 -12.74 -4.16
C ALA A 158 -17.55 -13.22 -5.58
N LEU A 159 -17.40 -12.31 -6.54
CA LEU A 159 -17.02 -12.63 -7.92
C LEU A 159 -15.62 -13.29 -7.98
N LEU A 160 -14.64 -12.74 -7.26
CA LEU A 160 -13.28 -13.28 -7.25
C LEU A 160 -13.21 -14.66 -6.58
N THR A 161 -13.87 -14.84 -5.44
CA THR A 161 -13.94 -16.15 -4.77
C THR A 161 -14.65 -17.17 -5.65
N PHE A 162 -15.73 -16.78 -6.33
CA PHE A 162 -16.40 -17.65 -7.29
C PHE A 162 -15.49 -18.03 -8.46
N ALA A 163 -14.75 -17.07 -9.03
CA ALA A 163 -13.81 -17.31 -10.13
C ALA A 163 -12.66 -18.26 -9.73
N ASP A 164 -12.10 -18.10 -8.52
CA ASP A 164 -11.08 -19.02 -7.99
C ASP A 164 -11.62 -20.44 -7.81
N VAL A 165 -12.79 -20.59 -7.18
CA VAL A 165 -13.42 -21.91 -6.99
C VAL A 165 -13.74 -22.55 -8.34
N ALA A 166 -14.33 -21.79 -9.28
CA ALA A 166 -14.66 -22.29 -10.61
C ALA A 166 -13.41 -22.74 -11.39
N GLY A 167 -12.33 -21.94 -11.34
CA GLY A 167 -11.04 -22.29 -11.96
C GLY A 167 -10.50 -23.62 -11.45
N ARG A 168 -10.51 -23.83 -10.14
CA ARG A 168 -10.06 -25.08 -9.49
C ARG A 168 -10.97 -26.29 -9.75
N VAL A 169 -12.26 -26.07 -10.01
CA VAL A 169 -13.22 -27.16 -10.28
C VAL A 169 -13.13 -27.60 -11.74
N VAL A 170 -13.05 -26.66 -12.68
CA VAL A 170 -13.09 -26.94 -14.12
C VAL A 170 -11.78 -27.57 -14.62
N ALA A 171 -10.64 -27.16 -14.07
CA ALA A 171 -9.35 -27.41 -14.69
C ALA A 171 -8.54 -28.58 -14.12
N ARG A 172 -9.10 -29.35 -13.18
CA ARG A 172 -8.37 -30.45 -12.51
C ARG A 172 -7.76 -31.41 -13.56
N PRO A 173 -6.44 -31.70 -13.49
CA PRO A 173 -5.50 -31.48 -12.37
C PRO A 173 -4.67 -30.19 -12.43
N SER A 174 -4.83 -29.34 -13.45
CA SER A 174 -4.15 -28.05 -13.58
C SER A 174 -4.94 -26.93 -12.90
N ASP A 175 -4.27 -25.97 -12.25
CA ASP A 175 -4.93 -24.78 -11.72
C ASP A 175 -5.00 -23.70 -12.81
N ILE A 176 -6.21 -23.25 -13.17
CA ILE A 176 -6.39 -22.06 -14.01
C ILE A 176 -6.24 -20.81 -13.16
N GLU A 177 -5.49 -19.86 -13.68
CA GLU A 177 -5.33 -18.54 -13.08
C GLU A 177 -6.67 -17.78 -13.03
N VAL A 178 -7.01 -17.23 -11.86
CA VAL A 178 -8.27 -16.51 -11.61
C VAL A 178 -8.47 -15.34 -12.60
N GLY A 179 -7.38 -14.72 -13.04
CA GLY A 179 -7.37 -13.69 -14.08
C GLY A 179 -8.02 -14.12 -15.39
N ILE A 180 -7.80 -15.36 -15.81
CA ILE A 180 -8.39 -15.92 -17.04
C ILE A 180 -9.90 -16.12 -16.86
N VAL A 181 -10.32 -16.70 -15.73
CA VAL A 181 -11.75 -16.96 -15.43
C VAL A 181 -12.53 -15.66 -15.36
N THR A 182 -11.98 -14.65 -14.67
CA THR A 182 -12.61 -13.32 -14.58
C THR A 182 -12.68 -12.61 -15.93
N ALA A 183 -11.69 -12.78 -16.81
CA ALA A 183 -11.73 -12.24 -18.17
C ALA A 183 -12.81 -12.89 -19.04
N LEU A 184 -13.02 -14.21 -18.93
CA LEU A 184 -14.08 -14.93 -19.65
C LEU A 184 -15.47 -14.47 -19.24
N ILE A 185 -15.68 -14.18 -17.95
CA ILE A 185 -16.95 -13.63 -17.45
C ILE A 185 -17.09 -12.17 -17.86
N GLY A 186 -16.00 -11.41 -17.78
CA GLY A 186 -16.06 -9.97 -17.88
C GLY A 186 -16.15 -9.41 -19.30
N ALA A 187 -15.45 -10.02 -20.26
CA ALA A 187 -15.46 -9.56 -21.65
C ALA A 187 -16.87 -9.55 -22.28
N PRO A 188 -17.72 -10.59 -22.14
CA PRO A 188 -19.09 -10.57 -22.66
C PRO A 188 -19.95 -9.45 -22.08
N PHE A 189 -19.85 -9.21 -20.77
CA PHE A 189 -20.61 -8.16 -20.09
C PHE A 189 -20.18 -6.77 -20.53
N PHE A 190 -18.86 -6.55 -20.67
CA PHE A 190 -18.34 -5.28 -21.18
C PHE A 190 -18.81 -5.01 -22.62
N ILE A 191 -18.74 -6.03 -23.49
CA ILE A 191 -19.25 -5.94 -24.87
C ILE A 191 -20.75 -5.60 -24.87
N HIS A 192 -21.55 -6.23 -24.00
CA HIS A 192 -22.98 -5.94 -23.89
C HIS A 192 -23.24 -4.46 -23.57
N ILE A 193 -22.52 -3.88 -22.60
CA ILE A 193 -22.67 -2.48 -22.22
C ILE A 193 -22.32 -1.54 -23.38
N VAL A 194 -21.16 -1.74 -24.02
CA VAL A 194 -20.71 -0.87 -25.12
C VAL A 194 -21.70 -0.91 -26.29
N ARG A 195 -22.28 -2.09 -26.58
CA ARG A 195 -23.29 -2.21 -27.64
C ARG A 195 -24.59 -1.46 -27.31
N ARG A 196 -25.00 -1.39 -26.04
CA ARG A 196 -26.19 -0.64 -25.62
C ARG A 196 -26.02 0.89 -25.73
N GLN A 197 -24.80 1.40 -25.53
CA GLN A 197 -24.52 2.83 -25.61
C GLN A 197 -24.58 3.35 -27.06
N LYS A 198 -23.98 2.62 -28.01
CA LYS A 198 -24.03 2.99 -29.44
C LYS A 198 -25.44 3.05 -30.03
N VAL A 199 -26.40 2.31 -29.47
CA VAL A 199 -27.80 2.30 -29.93
C VAL A 199 -28.59 3.51 -29.41
N ARG A 200 -28.10 4.23 -28.40
CA ARG A 200 -28.74 5.44 -27.85
C ARG A 200 -28.30 6.74 -28.55
N GLU A 201 -27.23 6.71 -29.33
CA GLU A 201 -26.68 7.87 -30.06
C GLU A 201 -27.10 7.92 -31.54
N LEU A 202 -27.94 6.97 -32.00
CA LEU A 202 -28.54 6.90 -33.33
C LEU A 202 -30.05 7.12 -33.23
#